data_AF-A0A7X7JSH2-F1
#
_entry.id   AF-A0A7X7JSH2-F1
#
_cell.length_a   1.000
_cell.length_b   1.000
_cell.length_c   1.000
_cell.angle_alpha   90.00
_cell.angle_beta   90.00
_cell.angle_gamma   90.00
#
_symmetry.space_group_name_H-M   'P 1'
#
loop_
_entity.id
_entity.type
_entity.pdbx_description
1 polymer ?
#
loop_
_entity_poly.entity_id
_entity_poly.type
_entity_poly.pdbx_seq_one_letter_code
_entity_poly.pdbx_strand_id
1 'polypeptide(L)'
;MTVPVLKLKGTPREIGRQHGEQVPQLIKDNLRFYMNLWQHMGGVSREKILKDVEPFVPFIERLDPDLIEEMRGVAEGAGLEFIEIAALNARTELTFSCLPNALKESSAGGCTSFGLLPEVTESGHTIIGQNWDWRAEALQTSVVLQIEQRDKPGIVMHAEAGTIGHRGLNSAGLGVCINYIRSEADVFRPGVPFLIKLRGIL
;
A
#
# COMPACT_ATOMS: atom_id res chain seq x y z
N MET A 1 -10.57 -10.49 -16.18
CA MET A 1 -10.87 -9.62 -15.02
C MET A 1 -10.25 -8.26 -15.32
N THR A 2 -11.00 -7.18 -15.16
CA THR A 2 -10.51 -5.82 -15.48
C THR A 2 -10.17 -5.12 -14.18
N VAL A 3 -8.94 -4.61 -14.05
CA VAL A 3 -8.51 -3.84 -12.87
C VAL A 3 -9.13 -2.44 -12.93
N PRO A 4 -9.87 -1.98 -11.92
CA PRO A 4 -10.45 -0.64 -11.91
C PRO A 4 -9.37 0.45 -11.97
N VAL A 5 -9.62 1.50 -12.74
CA VAL A 5 -8.78 2.71 -12.79
C VAL A 5 -9.52 3.85 -12.14
N LEU A 6 -8.99 4.37 -11.03
CA LEU A 6 -9.57 5.45 -10.26
C LEU A 6 -8.84 6.74 -10.60
N LYS A 7 -9.60 7.76 -10.98
CA LYS A 7 -9.08 9.11 -11.19
C LYS A 7 -9.40 9.92 -9.94
N LEU A 8 -8.35 10.38 -9.27
CA LEU A 8 -8.41 11.03 -7.98
C LEU A 8 -7.73 12.39 -8.09
N LYS A 9 -8.36 13.45 -7.54
CA LYS A 9 -7.78 14.78 -7.60
C LYS A 9 -8.20 15.68 -6.44
N GLY A 10 -7.38 16.66 -6.11
CA GLY A 10 -7.72 17.70 -5.15
C GLY A 10 -6.79 17.74 -3.95
N THR A 11 -7.33 18.10 -2.80
CA THR A 11 -6.64 18.02 -1.50
C THR A 11 -6.43 16.55 -1.10
N PRO A 12 -5.49 16.26 -0.18
CA PRO A 12 -5.23 14.88 0.26
C PRO A 12 -6.50 14.16 0.76
N ARG A 13 -7.33 14.83 1.57
CA ARG A 13 -8.59 14.25 2.05
C ARG A 13 -9.61 14.03 0.94
N GLU A 14 -9.70 14.93 -0.06
CA GLU A 14 -10.56 14.74 -1.23
C GLU A 14 -10.09 13.58 -2.12
N ILE A 15 -8.78 13.43 -2.33
CA ILE A 15 -8.17 12.29 -3.04
C ILE A 15 -8.54 10.98 -2.33
N GLY A 16 -8.33 10.94 -1.01
CA GLY A 16 -8.68 9.80 -0.18
C GLY A 16 -10.17 9.47 -0.25
N ARG A 17 -11.04 10.48 -0.10
CA ARG A 17 -12.49 10.28 -0.13
C ARG A 17 -12.97 9.72 -1.47
N GLN A 18 -12.46 10.25 -2.58
CA GLN A 18 -12.73 9.71 -3.92
C GLN A 18 -12.27 8.25 -4.05
N HIS A 19 -11.12 7.88 -3.49
CA HIS A 19 -10.67 6.48 -3.47
C HIS A 19 -11.66 5.60 -2.71
N GLY A 20 -12.05 6.02 -1.50
CA GLY A 20 -13.03 5.33 -0.67
C GLY A 20 -14.40 5.15 -1.35
N GLU A 21 -14.92 6.22 -1.95
CA GLU A 21 -16.26 6.27 -2.57
C GLU A 21 -16.35 5.47 -3.88
N GLN A 22 -15.26 5.40 -4.66
CA GLN A 22 -15.27 4.71 -5.96
C GLN A 22 -15.22 3.18 -5.82
N VAL A 23 -14.57 2.64 -4.78
CA VAL A 23 -14.37 1.19 -4.60
C VAL A 23 -14.60 0.70 -3.15
N PRO A 24 -15.66 1.14 -2.45
CA PRO A 24 -15.85 0.86 -1.02
C PRO A 24 -15.89 -0.63 -0.70
N GLN A 25 -16.48 -1.44 -1.59
CA GLN A 25 -16.56 -2.88 -1.42
C GLN A 25 -15.19 -3.56 -1.56
N LEU A 26 -14.36 -3.15 -2.54
CA LEU A 26 -13.01 -3.71 -2.70
C LEU A 26 -12.12 -3.39 -1.49
N ILE A 27 -12.26 -2.20 -0.90
CA ILE A 27 -11.54 -1.83 0.33
C ILE A 27 -11.98 -2.73 1.49
N LYS A 28 -13.29 -2.93 1.66
CA LYS A 28 -13.84 -3.81 2.71
C LYS A 28 -13.42 -5.26 2.53
N ASP A 29 -13.36 -5.74 1.30
CA ASP A 29 -12.90 -7.09 0.99
C ASP A 29 -11.40 -7.23 1.24
N ASN A 30 -10.59 -6.20 0.91
CA ASN A 30 -9.17 -6.17 1.21
C ASN A 30 -8.90 -6.18 2.72
N LEU A 31 -9.62 -5.35 3.46
CA LEU A 31 -9.57 -5.31 4.92
C LEU A 31 -9.96 -6.65 5.53
N ARG A 32 -11.05 -7.27 5.05
CA ARG A 32 -11.49 -8.59 5.52
C ARG A 32 -10.43 -9.64 5.27
N PHE A 33 -9.81 -9.64 4.09
CA PHE A 33 -8.73 -10.55 3.75
C PHE A 33 -7.54 -10.42 4.72
N TYR A 34 -7.03 -9.22 4.96
CA TYR A 34 -5.90 -9.02 5.87
C TYR A 34 -6.25 -9.31 7.33
N MET A 35 -7.43 -8.90 7.79
CA MET A 35 -7.89 -9.25 9.14
C MET A 35 -7.99 -10.75 9.33
N ASN A 36 -8.59 -11.47 8.38
CA ASN A 36 -8.65 -12.93 8.40
C ASN A 36 -7.25 -13.56 8.39
N LEU A 37 -6.34 -13.05 7.57
CA LEU A 37 -4.96 -13.52 7.51
C LEU A 37 -4.28 -13.39 8.88
N TRP A 38 -4.35 -12.23 9.51
CA TRP A 38 -3.69 -11.99 10.80
C TRP A 38 -4.39 -12.72 11.96
N GLN A 39 -5.72 -12.82 11.95
CA GLN A 39 -6.48 -13.50 12.99
C GLN A 39 -6.34 -15.02 12.91
N HIS A 40 -6.53 -15.62 11.73
CA HIS A 40 -6.54 -17.08 11.61
C HIS A 40 -5.14 -17.67 11.51
N MET A 41 -4.23 -17.02 10.79
CA MET A 41 -2.87 -17.55 10.61
C MET A 41 -1.89 -17.03 11.68
N GLY A 42 -2.16 -15.83 12.22
CA GLY A 42 -1.35 -15.24 13.29
C GLY A 42 -1.90 -15.43 14.70
N GLY A 43 -3.16 -15.84 14.85
CA GLY A 43 -3.79 -15.98 16.17
C GLY A 43 -3.98 -14.65 16.91
N VAL A 44 -3.93 -13.51 16.21
CA VAL A 44 -3.99 -12.17 16.80
C VAL A 44 -5.40 -11.61 16.69
N SER A 45 -6.02 -11.21 17.80
CA SER A 45 -7.35 -10.58 17.78
C SER A 45 -7.35 -9.26 16.99
N ARG A 46 -8.49 -8.91 16.38
CA ARG A 46 -8.70 -7.63 15.69
C ARG A 46 -8.35 -6.43 16.57
N GLU A 47 -8.77 -6.44 17.83
CA GLU A 47 -8.51 -5.37 18.80
C GLU A 47 -7.00 -5.16 19.00
N LYS A 48 -6.25 -6.25 19.11
CA LYS A 48 -4.79 -6.20 19.19
C LYS A 48 -4.15 -5.68 17.90
N ILE A 49 -4.62 -6.09 16.73
CA ILE A 49 -4.11 -5.59 15.44
C ILE A 49 -4.27 -4.07 15.35
N LEU A 50 -5.47 -3.56 15.67
CA LEU A 50 -5.75 -2.13 15.64
C LEU A 50 -4.91 -1.37 16.67
N LYS A 51 -4.74 -1.93 17.87
CA LYS A 51 -3.84 -1.36 18.90
C LYS A 51 -2.37 -1.35 18.48
N ASP A 52 -1.91 -2.39 17.79
CA ASP A 52 -0.52 -2.52 17.36
C ASP A 52 -0.18 -1.52 16.23
N VAL A 53 -1.16 -1.03 15.46
CA VAL A 53 -0.91 -0.02 14.42
C VAL A 53 -0.93 1.42 14.94
N GLU A 54 -1.61 1.72 16.07
CA GLU A 54 -1.65 3.07 16.66
C GLU A 54 -0.25 3.72 16.79
N PRO A 55 0.80 3.03 17.26
CA PRO A 55 2.13 3.63 17.42
C PRO A 55 2.81 4.04 16.10
N PHE A 56 2.33 3.58 14.94
CA PHE A 56 2.86 3.96 13.63
C PHE A 56 2.33 5.33 13.18
N VAL A 57 1.14 5.73 13.64
CA VAL A 57 0.45 6.96 13.19
C VAL A 57 1.31 8.21 13.40
N PRO A 58 1.95 8.44 14.56
CA PRO A 58 2.80 9.63 14.75
C PRO A 58 4.02 9.69 13.82
N PHE A 59 4.52 8.53 13.36
CA PHE A 59 5.62 8.51 12.39
C PHE A 59 5.17 8.90 10.99
N ILE A 60 3.94 8.54 10.61
CA ILE A 60 3.33 8.93 9.34
C ILE A 60 3.06 10.44 9.36
N GLU A 61 2.45 10.94 10.43
CA GLU A 61 2.14 12.36 10.61
C GLU A 61 3.41 13.23 10.59
N ARG A 62 4.50 12.77 11.23
CA ARG A 62 5.78 13.49 11.19
C ARG A 62 6.45 13.44 9.81
N LEU A 63 6.20 12.42 9.01
CA LEU A 63 6.72 12.33 7.65
C LEU A 63 6.02 13.37 6.75
N ASP A 64 4.69 13.29 6.69
CA ASP A 64 3.84 14.22 5.97
C ASP A 64 2.40 14.12 6.52
N PRO A 65 1.85 15.18 7.15
CA PRO A 65 0.49 15.16 7.68
C PRO A 65 -0.58 14.99 6.58
N ASP A 66 -0.29 15.31 5.33
CA ASP A 66 -1.21 15.09 4.21
C ASP A 66 -1.54 13.60 4.04
N LEU A 67 -0.61 12.70 4.38
CA LEU A 67 -0.81 11.25 4.29
C LEU A 67 -1.85 10.76 5.31
N ILE A 68 -1.91 11.41 6.48
CA ILE A 68 -2.97 11.16 7.47
C ILE A 68 -4.32 11.59 6.90
N GLU A 69 -4.38 12.78 6.32
CA GLU A 69 -5.62 13.31 5.75
C GLU A 69 -6.12 12.48 4.56
N GLU A 70 -5.23 11.98 3.71
CA GLU A 70 -5.60 11.06 2.64
C GLU A 70 -6.15 9.74 3.18
N MET A 71 -5.50 9.11 4.17
CA MET A 71 -6.03 7.89 4.80
C MET A 71 -7.37 8.13 5.50
N ARG A 72 -7.58 9.29 6.13
CA ARG A 72 -8.88 9.68 6.69
C ARG A 72 -9.94 9.80 5.60
N GLY A 73 -9.60 10.41 4.47
CA GLY A 73 -10.48 10.47 3.31
C GLY A 73 -10.88 9.07 2.83
N VAL A 74 -9.92 8.16 2.69
CA VAL A 74 -10.19 6.76 2.29
C VAL A 74 -11.18 6.11 3.25
N ALA A 75 -10.96 6.29 4.56
CA ALA A 75 -11.84 5.75 5.60
C ALA A 75 -13.26 6.32 5.49
N GLU A 76 -13.40 7.64 5.32
CA GLU A 76 -14.69 8.31 5.12
C GLU A 76 -15.44 7.78 3.91
N GLY A 77 -14.77 7.73 2.74
CA GLY A 77 -15.41 7.30 1.50
C GLY A 77 -15.81 5.82 1.51
N ALA A 78 -15.07 4.98 2.25
CA ALA A 78 -15.37 3.57 2.41
C ALA A 78 -16.40 3.28 3.53
N GLY A 79 -16.66 4.25 4.42
CA GLY A 79 -17.43 4.04 5.64
C GLY A 79 -16.72 3.06 6.60
N LEU A 80 -15.43 3.31 6.84
CA LEU A 80 -14.55 2.55 7.73
C LEU A 80 -13.89 3.49 8.75
N GLU A 81 -13.29 2.92 9.77
CA GLU A 81 -12.51 3.68 10.75
C GLU A 81 -11.11 3.98 10.20
N PHE A 82 -10.58 5.16 10.53
CA PHE A 82 -9.22 5.58 10.15
C PHE A 82 -8.17 4.52 10.51
N ILE A 83 -8.28 3.92 11.70
CA ILE A 83 -7.31 2.95 12.19
C ILE A 83 -7.30 1.64 11.38
N GLU A 84 -8.42 1.29 10.72
CA GLU A 84 -8.49 0.15 9.81
C GLU A 84 -7.73 0.42 8.51
N ILE A 85 -7.82 1.66 7.99
CA ILE A 85 -7.05 2.09 6.82
C ILE A 85 -5.57 2.21 7.17
N ALA A 86 -5.23 2.70 8.36
CA ALA A 86 -3.86 2.70 8.86
C ALA A 86 -3.29 1.27 8.93
N ALA A 87 -4.08 0.30 9.40
CA ALA A 87 -3.69 -1.12 9.40
C ALA A 87 -3.41 -1.66 7.99
N LEU A 88 -4.26 -1.34 7.01
CA LEU A 88 -3.99 -1.70 5.60
C LEU A 88 -2.69 -1.08 5.07
N ASN A 89 -2.41 0.17 5.41
CA ASN A 89 -1.18 0.85 4.98
C ASN A 89 0.08 0.41 5.76
N ALA A 90 -0.10 -0.24 6.91
CA ALA A 90 0.95 -0.90 7.69
C ALA A 90 0.94 -2.43 7.54
N ARG A 91 0.30 -2.95 6.48
CA ARG A 91 0.08 -4.40 6.31
C ARG A 91 1.37 -5.20 6.26
N THR A 92 2.47 -4.63 5.72
CA THR A 92 3.76 -5.30 5.64
C THR A 92 4.32 -5.54 7.04
N GLU A 93 4.29 -4.51 7.88
CA GLU A 93 4.71 -4.57 9.28
C GLU A 93 3.83 -5.51 10.10
N LEU A 94 2.51 -5.43 9.94
CA LEU A 94 1.56 -6.29 10.65
C LEU A 94 1.69 -7.75 10.23
N THR A 95 1.89 -8.03 8.95
CA THR A 95 2.15 -9.39 8.45
C THR A 95 3.47 -9.94 8.99
N PHE A 96 4.52 -9.10 9.02
CA PHE A 96 5.78 -9.46 9.65
C PHE A 96 5.63 -9.72 11.16
N SER A 97 4.78 -8.98 11.86
CA SER A 97 4.56 -9.16 13.31
C SER A 97 3.71 -10.38 13.64
N CYS A 98 2.56 -10.50 12.97
CA CYS A 98 1.49 -11.42 13.35
C CYS A 98 1.73 -12.85 12.87
N LEU A 99 2.38 -13.04 11.71
CA LEU A 99 2.53 -14.40 11.18
C LEU A 99 3.65 -15.17 11.92
N PRO A 100 3.54 -16.49 12.07
CA PRO A 100 4.65 -17.35 12.47
C PRO A 100 5.76 -17.39 11.40
N ASN A 101 7.02 -17.59 11.80
CA ASN A 101 8.16 -17.61 10.86
C ASN A 101 8.01 -18.66 9.74
N ALA A 102 7.50 -19.86 10.05
CA ALA A 102 7.25 -20.92 9.06
C ALA A 102 6.24 -20.50 7.97
N LEU A 103 5.24 -19.68 8.33
CA LEU A 103 4.26 -19.16 7.38
C LEU A 103 4.77 -17.94 6.62
N LYS A 104 5.74 -17.22 7.18
CA LYS A 104 6.42 -16.13 6.47
C LYS A 104 7.27 -16.65 5.33
N GLU A 105 8.01 -17.75 5.52
CA GLU A 105 8.88 -18.36 4.50
C GLU A 105 8.09 -18.82 3.27
N SER A 106 6.94 -19.47 3.47
CA SER A 106 6.03 -19.86 2.37
C SER A 106 5.31 -18.70 1.69
N SER A 107 5.33 -17.50 2.28
CA SER A 107 4.80 -16.26 1.70
C SER A 107 5.87 -15.32 1.15
N ALA A 108 7.15 -15.65 1.29
CA ALA A 108 8.27 -14.73 1.04
C ALA A 108 8.77 -14.69 -0.42
N GLY A 109 8.17 -15.46 -1.34
CA GLY A 109 8.74 -15.66 -2.68
C GLY A 109 7.86 -15.17 -3.81
N GLY A 110 8.48 -14.46 -4.77
CA GLY A 110 8.03 -14.40 -6.16
C GLY A 110 8.27 -13.06 -6.86
N CYS A 111 8.17 -11.95 -6.13
CA CYS A 111 8.33 -10.63 -6.73
C CYS A 111 9.67 -10.53 -7.47
N THR A 112 9.62 -10.17 -8.75
CA THR A 112 10.79 -10.03 -9.64
C THR A 112 10.70 -8.66 -10.29
N SER A 113 11.79 -7.90 -10.23
CA SER A 113 11.88 -6.54 -10.80
C SER A 113 13.05 -6.44 -11.76
N PHE A 114 12.91 -5.61 -12.79
CA PHE A 114 13.99 -5.28 -13.71
C PHE A 114 13.96 -3.79 -14.07
N GLY A 115 15.11 -3.29 -14.53
CA GLY A 115 15.27 -1.97 -15.10
C GLY A 115 16.16 -2.04 -16.33
N LEU A 116 15.74 -1.38 -17.41
CA LEU A 116 16.48 -1.19 -18.66
C LEU A 116 16.78 0.29 -18.79
N LEU A 117 18.07 0.63 -18.88
CA LEU A 117 18.51 2.01 -19.05
C LEU A 117 18.33 2.47 -20.52
N PRO A 118 18.28 3.79 -20.79
CA PRO A 118 18.05 4.32 -22.13
C PRO A 118 18.94 3.69 -23.21
N GLU A 119 20.20 3.40 -22.88
CA GLU A 119 21.22 2.88 -23.80
C GLU A 119 20.89 1.48 -24.35
N VAL A 120 20.00 0.74 -23.69
CA VAL A 120 19.59 -0.61 -24.08
C VAL A 120 18.12 -0.71 -24.50
N THR A 121 17.45 0.44 -24.66
CA THR A 121 16.02 0.51 -25.06
C THR A 121 15.87 1.16 -26.43
N GLU A 122 15.01 0.61 -27.28
CA GLU A 122 14.75 1.16 -28.62
C GLU A 122 14.16 2.59 -28.57
N SER A 123 13.38 2.89 -27.54
CA SER A 123 12.76 4.21 -27.37
C SER A 123 13.70 5.26 -26.75
N GLY A 124 14.88 4.88 -26.26
CA GLY A 124 15.75 5.77 -25.49
C GLY A 124 15.16 6.21 -24.13
N HIS A 125 14.16 5.50 -23.62
CA HIS A 125 13.54 5.76 -22.33
C HIS A 125 13.87 4.66 -21.32
N THR A 126 14.04 5.01 -20.05
CA THR A 126 14.16 4.00 -18.99
C THR A 126 12.88 3.17 -18.91
N ILE A 127 13.01 1.84 -18.91
CA ILE A 127 11.89 0.92 -18.72
C ILE A 127 12.11 0.18 -17.41
N ILE A 128 11.14 0.26 -16.49
CA ILE A 128 11.10 -0.58 -15.29
C ILE A 128 9.91 -1.53 -15.38
N GLY A 129 10.03 -2.69 -14.75
CA GLY A 129 8.94 -3.66 -14.71
C GLY A 129 9.04 -4.56 -13.50
N GLN A 130 7.89 -5.05 -13.05
CA GLN A 130 7.80 -5.93 -11.90
C GLN A 130 6.60 -6.88 -11.98
N ASN A 131 6.84 -8.16 -11.66
CA ASN A 131 5.79 -9.07 -11.20
C ASN A 131 5.56 -8.88 -9.70
N TRP A 132 4.30 -8.75 -9.29
CA TRP A 132 3.90 -8.68 -7.89
C TRP A 132 3.25 -10.00 -7.49
N ASP A 133 4.04 -10.85 -6.85
CA ASP A 133 3.63 -12.19 -6.44
C ASP A 133 3.28 -12.15 -4.96
N TRP A 134 1.97 -12.19 -4.71
CA TRP A 134 1.39 -12.25 -3.37
C TRP A 134 0.22 -13.25 -3.36
N ARG A 135 -0.63 -13.19 -2.34
CA ARG A 135 -1.83 -14.03 -2.22
C ARG A 135 -2.83 -13.74 -3.35
N ALA A 136 -3.47 -14.78 -3.88
CA ALA A 136 -4.40 -14.67 -5.00
C ALA A 136 -5.61 -13.77 -4.69
N GLU A 137 -5.99 -13.67 -3.42
CA GLU A 137 -7.04 -12.80 -2.93
C GLU A 137 -6.72 -11.31 -3.15
N ALA A 138 -5.43 -10.92 -3.11
CA ALA A 138 -5.02 -9.54 -3.36
C ALA A 138 -5.16 -9.12 -4.84
N LEU A 139 -5.23 -10.09 -5.76
CA LEU A 139 -5.57 -9.81 -7.16
C LEU A 139 -7.00 -9.28 -7.28
N GLN A 140 -7.92 -9.75 -6.43
CA GLN A 140 -9.34 -9.35 -6.45
C GLN A 140 -9.56 -7.93 -5.94
N THR A 141 -8.61 -7.41 -5.16
CA THR A 141 -8.66 -6.07 -4.55
C THR A 141 -7.69 -5.09 -5.21
N SER A 142 -7.10 -5.47 -6.34
CA SER A 142 -6.16 -4.62 -7.08
C SER A 142 -6.87 -3.45 -7.76
N VAL A 143 -6.22 -2.28 -7.74
CA VAL A 143 -6.69 -1.03 -8.37
C VAL A 143 -5.52 -0.29 -9.02
N VAL A 144 -5.81 0.51 -10.04
CA VAL A 144 -4.88 1.52 -10.56
C VAL A 144 -5.35 2.89 -10.09
N LEU A 145 -4.48 3.63 -9.44
CA LEU A 145 -4.75 4.98 -8.94
C LEU A 145 -4.04 5.98 -9.87
N GLN A 146 -4.81 6.87 -10.49
CA GLN A 146 -4.32 8.04 -11.22
C GLN A 146 -4.61 9.26 -10.35
N ILE A 147 -3.57 9.86 -9.76
CA ILE A 147 -3.69 10.90 -8.75
C ILE A 147 -3.15 12.22 -9.29
N GLU A 148 -4.00 13.23 -9.34
CA GLU A 148 -3.63 14.62 -9.60
C GLU A 148 -3.57 15.39 -8.28
N GLN A 149 -2.36 15.75 -7.86
CA GLN A 149 -2.08 16.42 -6.59
C GLN A 149 -1.78 17.91 -6.83
N ARG A 150 -2.16 18.77 -5.89
CA ARG A 150 -1.76 20.19 -5.94
C ARG A 150 -0.30 20.31 -5.51
N ASP A 151 0.49 21.05 -6.29
CA ASP A 151 1.89 21.39 -6.00
C ASP A 151 2.84 20.18 -5.79
N LYS A 152 2.40 18.98 -6.14
CA LYS A 152 3.16 17.72 -6.09
C LYS A 152 3.05 17.01 -7.45
N PRO A 153 3.99 16.13 -7.83
CA PRO A 153 3.88 15.32 -9.03
C PRO A 153 2.57 14.52 -9.09
N GLY A 154 2.02 14.34 -10.29
CA GLY A 154 0.92 13.42 -10.52
C GLY A 154 1.42 11.97 -10.46
N ILE A 155 0.61 11.05 -9.95
CA ILE A 155 1.00 9.65 -9.71
C ILE A 155 0.14 8.71 -10.54
N VAL A 156 0.76 7.67 -11.10
CA VAL A 156 0.06 6.46 -11.56
C VAL A 156 0.65 5.26 -10.84
N MET A 157 -0.16 4.56 -10.04
CA MET A 157 0.29 3.38 -9.31
C MET A 157 -0.70 2.24 -9.39
N HIS A 158 -0.17 1.01 -9.41
CA HIS A 158 -0.97 -0.19 -9.14
C HIS A 158 -0.91 -0.47 -7.65
N ALA A 159 -2.03 -0.41 -6.97
CA ALA A 159 -2.16 -0.57 -5.52
C ALA A 159 -3.17 -1.68 -5.16
N GLU A 160 -3.26 -2.00 -3.88
CA GLU A 160 -4.37 -2.76 -3.31
C GLU A 160 -5.38 -1.75 -2.75
N ALA A 161 -6.68 -1.96 -2.97
CA ALA A 161 -7.73 -1.03 -2.59
C ALA A 161 -7.63 -0.63 -1.12
N GLY A 162 -7.64 0.68 -0.86
CA GLY A 162 -7.50 1.26 0.48
C GLY A 162 -6.06 1.57 0.91
N THR A 163 -5.06 1.10 0.18
CA THR A 163 -3.67 1.53 0.37
C THR A 163 -3.39 2.80 -0.43
N ILE A 164 -2.68 3.76 0.17
CA ILE A 164 -2.34 5.04 -0.46
C ILE A 164 -0.95 5.04 -1.09
N GLY A 165 -0.17 3.97 -0.92
CA GLY A 165 1.18 3.85 -1.46
C GLY A 165 1.44 2.45 -1.97
N HIS A 166 2.07 2.35 -3.14
CA HIS A 166 2.46 1.09 -3.76
C HIS A 166 3.49 1.31 -4.87
N ARG A 167 3.65 0.33 -5.77
CA ARG A 167 4.47 0.43 -6.98
C ARG A 167 3.81 1.28 -8.06
N GLY A 168 4.60 2.15 -8.70
CA GLY A 168 4.07 3.12 -9.65
C GLY A 168 5.14 4.05 -10.19
N LEU A 169 4.68 5.15 -10.77
CA LEU A 169 5.50 6.22 -11.33
C LEU A 169 4.83 7.57 -11.11
N ASN A 170 5.62 8.64 -11.18
CA ASN A 170 5.11 10.01 -11.08
C ASN A 170 5.55 10.90 -12.24
N SER A 171 4.92 12.07 -12.35
CA SER A 171 5.15 13.03 -13.43
C SER A 171 6.51 13.74 -13.38
N ALA A 172 7.30 13.52 -12.32
CA ALA A 172 8.69 13.98 -12.22
C ALA A 172 9.69 12.98 -12.84
N GLY A 173 9.21 11.84 -13.35
CA GLY A 173 10.04 10.80 -13.98
C GLY A 173 10.60 9.78 -12.99
N LEU A 174 10.08 9.73 -11.76
CA LEU A 174 10.44 8.67 -10.80
C LEU A 174 9.54 7.46 -10.98
N GLY A 175 10.13 6.27 -10.92
CA GLY A 175 9.44 4.99 -10.96
C GLY A 175 9.91 4.08 -9.82
N VAL A 176 8.98 3.33 -9.22
CA VAL A 176 9.22 2.52 -8.03
C VAL A 176 8.69 1.09 -8.23
N CYS A 177 9.57 0.11 -8.07
CA CYS A 177 9.25 -1.31 -7.94
C CYS A 177 9.52 -1.77 -6.49
N ILE A 178 8.83 -2.82 -6.03
CA ILE A 178 8.85 -3.23 -4.62
C ILE A 178 9.08 -4.73 -4.42
N ASN A 179 10.20 -5.12 -3.83
CA ASN A 179 10.44 -6.52 -3.51
C ASN A 179 10.45 -6.69 -2.00
N TYR A 180 9.68 -7.65 -1.51
CA TYR A 180 9.76 -8.03 -0.11
C TYR A 180 11.06 -8.80 0.12
N ILE A 181 11.86 -8.33 1.08
CA ILE A 181 13.12 -8.94 1.49
C ILE A 181 13.05 -9.12 3.00
N ARG A 182 13.62 -10.22 3.50
CA ARG A 182 13.79 -10.44 4.93
C ARG A 182 15.26 -10.61 5.29
N SER A 183 15.60 -10.18 6.48
CA SER A 183 16.88 -10.38 7.13
C SER A 183 16.67 -10.86 8.55
N GLU A 184 17.66 -11.56 9.11
CA GLU A 184 17.71 -11.89 10.55
C GLU A 184 17.77 -10.64 11.43
N ALA A 185 18.19 -9.50 10.86
CA ALA A 185 18.19 -8.21 11.54
C ALA A 185 16.82 -7.52 11.60
N ASP A 186 15.79 -8.06 10.92
CA ASP A 186 14.46 -7.45 10.92
C ASP A 186 13.79 -7.59 12.30
N VAL A 187 13.34 -6.46 12.84
CA VAL A 187 12.64 -6.39 14.12
C VAL A 187 11.36 -5.60 13.94
N PHE A 188 10.26 -6.12 14.47
CA PHE A 188 9.01 -5.36 14.52
C PHE A 188 9.14 -4.23 15.53
N ARG A 189 9.15 -2.99 15.03
CA ARG A 189 9.14 -1.78 15.84
C ARG A 189 8.36 -0.69 15.12
N PRO A 190 7.65 0.20 15.85
CA PRO A 190 6.99 1.33 15.24
C PRO A 190 7.97 2.21 14.45
N GLY A 191 7.51 2.67 13.29
CA GLY A 191 8.27 3.48 12.35
C GLY A 191 7.37 3.96 11.22
N VAL A 192 7.94 4.57 10.18
CA VAL A 192 7.16 4.83 8.96
C VAL A 192 6.89 3.49 8.27
N PRO A 193 5.61 3.12 8.02
CA PRO A 193 5.28 1.88 7.31
C PRO A 193 5.85 1.84 5.90
N PHE A 194 6.14 0.65 5.40
CA PHE A 194 6.75 0.43 4.09
C PHE A 194 5.97 1.10 2.95
N LEU A 195 4.65 0.88 2.89
CA LEU A 195 3.83 1.48 1.82
C LEU A 195 3.76 3.01 1.91
N ILE A 196 3.81 3.55 3.13
CA ILE A 196 3.86 5.00 3.35
C ILE A 196 5.16 5.59 2.84
N LYS A 197 6.30 4.89 2.98
CA LYS A 197 7.57 5.33 2.38
C LYS A 197 7.48 5.41 0.86
N LEU A 198 6.81 4.45 0.22
CA LEU A 198 6.61 4.47 -1.24
C LEU A 198 5.78 5.68 -1.66
N ARG A 199 4.73 6.02 -0.90
CA ARG A 199 3.93 7.23 -1.17
C ARG A 199 4.71 8.52 -0.92
N GLY A 200 5.72 8.51 -0.06
CA GLY A 200 6.63 9.66 0.08
C GLY A 200 7.59 9.83 -1.11
N ILE A 201 7.82 8.79 -1.91
CA ILE A 201 8.67 8.84 -3.12
C ILE A 201 7.85 9.24 -4.35
N LEU A 202 6.62 8.75 -4.45
CA LEU A 202 5.70 8.98 -5.57
C LEU A 202 4.91 10.28 -5.39
#